data_AF-A0A3C0C5C4-F1
#
_entry.id   AF-A0A3C0C5C4-F1
#
_cell.length_a   1.000
_cell.length_b   1.000
_cell.length_c   1.000
_cell.angle_alpha   90.00
_cell.angle_beta   90.00
_cell.angle_gamma   90.00
#
_symmetry.space_group_name_H-M   'P 1'
#
loop_
_entity.id
_entity.type
_entity.pdbx_description
1 polymer ?
#
loop_
_entity_poly.entity_id
_entity_poly.type
_entity_poly.pdbx_seq_one_letter_code
_entity_poly.pdbx_strand_id
1 'polypeptide(L)'
;MDTQIRVRNGELFVIGGLYQENKTKGVTRVPILGYIPLIGELFKSKTDKHSKSEMAFIVMPHILDVPTGSAEIFDMPGKSLIQ
;
A
#
# COMPACT_ATOMS: atom_id res chain seq x y z
N MET A 1 -12.59 -15.10 2.78
CA MET A 1 -13.15 -14.20 1.75
C MET A 1 -12.31 -14.43 0.54
N ASP A 2 -12.86 -15.13 -0.45
CA ASP A 2 -12.07 -15.59 -1.60
C ASP A 2 -12.45 -14.73 -2.80
N THR A 3 -11.47 -14.02 -3.34
CA THR A 3 -11.62 -13.22 -4.56
C THR A 3 -11.08 -14.05 -5.72
N GLN A 4 -11.90 -14.25 -6.76
CA GLN A 4 -11.49 -14.90 -8.00
C GLN A 4 -11.46 -13.88 -9.14
N ILE A 5 -10.36 -13.88 -9.91
CA ILE A 5 -10.11 -12.91 -10.98
C ILE A 5 -9.56 -13.67 -12.18
N ARG A 6 -9.97 -13.29 -13.39
CA ARG A 6 -9.54 -13.90 -14.66
C ARG A 6 -8.85 -12.84 -15.52
N VAL A 7 -7.56 -13.03 -15.77
CA VAL A 7 -6.68 -12.11 -16.51
C VAL A 7 -5.78 -12.89 -17.47
N ARG A 8 -5.30 -12.26 -18.54
CA ARG A 8 -4.39 -12.90 -19.50
C ARG A 8 -2.96 -12.86 -18.99
N ASN A 9 -2.11 -13.75 -19.53
CA ASN A 9 -0.67 -13.72 -19.27
C ASN A 9 -0.06 -12.37 -19.68
N GLY A 10 0.70 -11.75 -18.79
CA GLY A 10 1.33 -10.45 -18.98
C GLY A 10 0.37 -9.25 -18.92
N GLU A 11 -0.92 -9.46 -18.64
CA GLU A 11 -1.90 -8.39 -18.54
C GLU A 11 -1.83 -7.73 -17.15
N LEU A 12 -1.47 -6.45 -17.12
CA LEU A 12 -1.46 -5.65 -15.90
C LEU A 12 -2.90 -5.45 -15.40
N PHE A 13 -3.16 -5.77 -14.14
CA PHE A 13 -4.47 -5.53 -13.55
C PHE A 13 -4.39 -4.96 -12.13
N VAL A 14 -5.41 -4.21 -11.74
CA VAL A 14 -5.55 -3.60 -10.41
C VAL A 14 -6.50 -4.46 -9.58
N ILE A 15 -5.99 -4.97 -8.45
CA ILE A 15 -6.80 -5.77 -7.52
C ILE A 15 -7.70 -4.87 -6.68
N GLY A 16 -7.22 -3.67 -6.38
CA GLY A 16 -7.94 -2.67 -5.59
C GLY A 16 -7.00 -1.61 -5.02
N GLY A 17 -7.54 -0.77 -4.14
CA GLY A 17 -6.78 0.26 -3.46
C GLY A 17 -7.47 0.73 -2.17
N LEU A 18 -6.69 1.42 -1.33
CA LEU A 18 -7.18 2.09 -0.14
C LEU A 18 -7.08 3.60 -0.37
N TYR A 19 -8.21 4.28 -0.18
CA TYR A 19 -8.26 5.74 -0.13
C TYR A 19 -8.67 6.13 1.29
N GLN A 20 -7.77 6.79 2.01
CA GLN A 20 -8.04 7.27 3.36
C GLN A 20 -7.84 8.78 3.43
N GLU A 21 -8.87 9.46 3.91
CA GLU A 21 -8.86 10.90 4.17
C GLU A 21 -9.16 11.14 5.64
N ASN A 22 -8.26 11.82 6.35
CA ASN A 22 -8.45 12.24 7.73
C ASN A 22 -8.40 13.78 7.81
N LYS A 23 -9.47 14.38 8.34
CA LYS A 23 -9.60 15.82 8.57
C LYS A 23 -9.79 16.06 10.07
N THR A 24 -8.79 16.69 10.70
CA THR A 24 -8.83 17.02 12.12
C THR A 24 -8.84 18.54 12.28
N LYS A 25 -9.90 19.05 12.92
CA LYS A 25 -10.02 20.47 13.29
C LYS A 25 -9.84 20.62 14.80
N GLY A 26 -8.91 21.47 15.20
CA GLY A 26 -8.66 21.83 16.58
C GLY A 26 -8.80 23.33 16.77
N VAL A 27 -9.41 23.74 17.89
CA VAL A 27 -9.46 25.15 18.29
C VAL A 27 -9.00 25.24 19.74
N THR A 28 -7.84 25.84 19.95
CA THR A 28 -7.33 26.20 21.26
C THR A 28 -7.59 27.69 21.50
N ARG A 29 -7.98 28.08 22.70
CA ARG A 29 -8.30 29.49 22.99
C ARG A 29 -7.98 29.85 24.42
N VAL A 30 -7.62 31.12 24.63
CA VAL A 30 -7.45 31.66 25.98
C VAL A 30 -8.81 31.81 26.66
N PRO A 31 -9.02 31.28 27.88
CA PRO A 31 -10.25 31.51 28.64
C PRO A 31 -10.55 33.00 28.80
N ILE A 32 -11.83 33.38 28.83
CA ILE A 32 -12.33 34.77 28.87
C ILE A 32 -12.05 35.56 27.57
N LEU A 33 -10.79 35.78 27.20
CA LEU A 33 -10.42 36.62 26.04
C LEU A 33 -10.90 36.05 24.69
N GLY A 34 -10.91 34.72 24.55
CA GLY A 34 -11.37 34.04 23.33
C GLY A 34 -12.87 34.12 23.07
N TYR A 35 -13.66 34.67 24.00
CA TYR A 35 -15.11 34.87 23.85
C TYR A 35 -15.50 36.31 23.49
N ILE A 36 -14.57 37.27 23.56
CA ILE A 36 -14.88 38.68 23.31
C ILE A 36 -15.26 38.86 21.83
N PRO A 37 -16.45 39.36 21.50
CA PRO A 37 -16.80 39.69 20.12
C PRO A 37 -15.84 40.75 19.58
N LEU A 38 -15.59 40.76 18.27
CA LEU A 38 -14.64 41.63 17.56
C LEU A 38 -13.16 41.25 17.71
N ILE A 39 -12.64 41.06 18.93
CA ILE A 39 -11.18 40.83 19.16
C ILE A 39 -10.81 39.41 19.58
N GLY A 40 -11.78 38.58 19.99
CA GLY A 40 -11.50 37.25 20.53
C GLY A 40 -10.86 36.28 19.54
N GLU A 41 -10.90 36.57 18.24
CA GLU A 41 -10.23 35.76 17.20
C GLU A 41 -8.70 35.83 17.31
N LEU A 42 -8.15 36.95 17.76
CA LEU A 42 -6.70 37.12 17.98
C LEU A 42 -6.16 36.23 19.12
N PHE A 43 -7.06 35.75 19.99
CA PHE A 43 -6.74 34.90 21.15
C PHE A 43 -7.16 33.43 20.94
N LYS A 44 -7.47 33.05 19.69
CA LYS A 44 -7.73 31.67 19.28
C LYS A 44 -6.59 31.18 18.38
N SER A 45 -6.22 29.92 18.55
CA SER A 45 -5.37 29.19 17.64
C SER A 45 -6.20 28.09 17.00
N LYS A 46 -6.30 28.13 15.67
CA LYS A 46 -6.94 27.09 14.87
C LYS A 46 -5.88 26.16 14.32
N THR A 47 -6.13 24.87 14.38
CA THR A 47 -5.30 23.84 13.79
C THR A 47 -6.16 23.03 12.86
N ASP A 48 -5.91 23.17 11.56
CA ASP A 48 -6.52 22.35 10.53
C ASP A 48 -5.46 21.36 10.03
N LYS A 49 -5.63 20.09 10.37
CA LYS A 49 -4.76 19.00 9.91
C LYS A 49 -5.49 18.18 8.87
N HIS A 50 -4.85 18.01 7.73
CA HIS A 50 -5.34 17.20 6.63
C HIS A 50 -4.32 16.12 6.31
N SER A 51 -4.73 14.85 6.38
CA SER A 51 -3.89 13.71 6.03
C SER A 51 -4.59 12.87 4.98
N LYS A 52 -3.85 12.56 3.92
CA LYS A 52 -4.31 11.82 2.75
C LYS A 52 -3.37 10.63 2.54
N SER A 53 -3.94 9.44 2.43
CA SER A 53 -3.20 8.21 2.13
C SER A 53 -3.89 7.47 0.99
N GLU A 54 -3.13 7.20 -0.06
CA GLU A 54 -3.58 6.49 -1.26
C GLU A 54 -2.66 5.28 -1.47
N MET A 55 -3.24 4.09 -1.55
CA MET A 55 -2.52 2.85 -1.82
C MET A 55 -3.23 2.09 -2.94
N ALA A 56 -2.47 1.52 -3.87
CA ALA A 56 -3.00 0.69 -4.94
C ALA A 56 -2.19 -0.62 -5.03
N PHE A 57 -2.89 -1.72 -5.24
CA PHE A 57 -2.29 -3.03 -5.46
C PHE A 57 -2.42 -3.41 -6.93
N ILE A 58 -1.28 -3.51 -7.60
CA ILE A 58 -1.18 -3.78 -9.04
C ILE A 58 -0.38 -5.08 -9.21
N VAL A 59 -0.88 -5.98 -10.04
CA VAL A 59 -0.22 -7.26 -10.31
C VAL A 59 -0.16 -7.51 -11.81
N MET A 60 0.94 -8.12 -12.25
CA MET A 60 1.13 -8.61 -13.61
C MET A 60 1.47 -10.11 -13.52
N PRO A 61 0.58 -10.99 -14.00
CA PRO A 61 0.83 -12.43 -13.99
C PRO A 61 1.81 -12.80 -15.12
N HIS A 62 2.73 -13.72 -14.85
CA HIS A 62 3.60 -14.33 -15.85
C HIS A 62 3.48 -15.84 -15.80
N ILE A 63 3.06 -16.46 -16.91
CA ILE A 63 3.08 -17.90 -17.10
C ILE A 63 4.47 -18.28 -17.57
N LEU A 64 5.12 -19.18 -16.84
CA LEU A 64 6.42 -19.76 -17.17
C LEU A 64 6.21 -21.19 -17.64
N ASP A 65 6.65 -21.50 -18.85
CA ASP A 65 6.81 -22.88 -19.29
C ASP A 65 8.11 -23.41 -18.68
N VAL A 66 8.02 -24.02 -17.49
CA VAL A 66 9.16 -24.74 -16.90
C VAL A 66 9.32 -26.02 -17.69
N PRO A 67 10.41 -26.22 -18.46
CA PRO A 67 10.63 -27.48 -19.13
C PRO A 67 10.79 -28.53 -18.03
N THR A 68 9.83 -29.44 -17.91
CA THR A 68 10.01 -30.69 -17.16
C THR A 68 10.82 -31.65 -18.05
N GLY A 69 11.92 -31.17 -18.60
CA GLY A 69 13.00 -32.02 -19.02
C GLY A 69 13.68 -32.43 -17.74
N SER A 70 13.88 -33.74 -17.56
CA SER A 70 14.74 -34.35 -16.54
C SER A 70 15.71 -33.34 -15.98
N ALA A 71 15.72 -33.11 -14.66
CA ALA A 71 16.86 -32.50 -14.01
C ALA A 71 18.08 -33.18 -14.62
N GLU A 72 18.77 -32.49 -15.53
CA GLU A 72 19.95 -33.04 -16.16
C GLU A 72 20.86 -33.22 -14.96
N ILE A 73 21.07 -34.48 -14.58
CA ILE A 73 22.08 -34.83 -13.62
C ILE A 73 23.33 -34.21 -14.23
N PHE A 74 23.74 -33.08 -13.66
CA PHE A 74 24.99 -32.44 -13.99
C PHE A 74 26.04 -33.45 -13.58
N ASP A 75 26.41 -34.31 -14.53
CA ASP A 75 27.40 -35.35 -14.37
C ASP A 75 28.74 -34.63 -14.19
N MET A 76 29.06 -34.34 -12.93
CA MET A 76 30.37 -33.87 -12.56
C MET A 76 31.36 -34.99 -12.88
N PRO A 77 32.27 -34.81 -13.86
CA PRO A 77 33.26 -35.82 -14.17
C PRO A 77 34.13 -36.02 -12.93
N GLY A 78 34.00 -37.18 -12.28
CA GLY A 78 34.91 -37.61 -11.22
C GLY A 78 34.31 -37.94 -9.85
N LYS A 79 32.99 -37.95 -9.66
CA LYS A 79 32.41 -38.54 -8.43
C LYS A 79 31.81 -39.91 -8.68
N SER A 80 32.70 -40.91 -8.73
CA SER A 80 32.36 -42.27 -8.35
C SER A 80 32.02 -42.28 -6.86
N LEU A 81 30.74 -42.36 -6.52
CA LEU A 81 30.30 -42.74 -5.18
C LEU A 81 29.93 -44.21 -5.22
N ILE A 82 30.78 -45.00 -4.57
CA ILE A 82 30.59 -46.40 -4.27
C ILE A 82 29.35 -46.48 -3.36
N GLN A 83 28.32 -47.17 -3.86
CA GLN A 83 27.12 -47.71 -3.19
C GLN A 83 26.09 -46.73 -2.62
#